data_AF-A0A1Y3MZQ1-F1
#
_entry.id   AF-A0A1Y3MZQ1-F1
#
_cell.length_a   1.000
_cell.length_b   1.000
_cell.length_c   1.000
_cell.angle_alpha   90.00
_cell.angle_beta   90.00
_cell.angle_gamma   90.00
#
_symmetry.space_group_name_H-M   'P 1'
#
loop_
_entity.id
_entity.type
_entity.pdbx_description
1 polymer ?
#
loop_
_entity_poly.entity_id
_entity_poly.type
_entity_poly.pdbx_seq_one_letter_code
_entity_poly.pdbx_strand_id
1 'polypeptide(L)'
;MNSCQSYISLIILLLLCNCSTGLYNSSDYMKTNFQLNDIKNLTMSICQNDSDCPEYSYRCYYNKDIMIGFCDINVFCNEANGCIALKKSYKYSSDLSNMIFETFRSSNIDTNTFYACEKNTDCFSETCTNKTCIVDANHKCHNNEDCFSGVCDNGICITNDDDPIINCRPFYNDADYKRMDIICGKDAYQLCEKNIDCVTNNCNKEKLCSSWKESFEEIDNDYFHLILITGIVIFVVITAISGSE
;
A
#
# COMPACT_ATOMS: atom_id res chain seq x y z
N MET A 1 -4.82 -20.06 -53.21
CA MET A 1 -4.93 -19.81 -51.75
C MET A 1 -5.13 -18.33 -51.55
N ASN A 2 -6.24 -17.95 -50.91
CA ASN A 2 -6.73 -16.57 -50.92
C ASN A 2 -5.89 -15.68 -49.98
N SER A 3 -5.49 -14.51 -50.49
CA SER A 3 -4.76 -13.47 -49.76
C SER A 3 -5.31 -13.21 -48.34
N CYS A 4 -6.64 -13.26 -48.15
CA CYS A 4 -7.28 -13.10 -46.84
C CYS A 4 -6.82 -14.10 -45.76
N GLN A 5 -6.50 -15.34 -46.13
CA GLN A 5 -6.19 -16.39 -45.15
C GLN A 5 -4.81 -16.17 -44.50
N SER A 6 -3.88 -15.53 -45.22
CA SER A 6 -2.57 -15.16 -44.70
C SER A 6 -2.62 -13.96 -43.75
N TYR A 7 -3.50 -12.98 -43.99
CA TYR A 7 -3.64 -11.82 -43.10
C TYR A 7 -4.24 -12.19 -41.74
N ILE A 8 -5.25 -13.07 -41.72
CA ILE A 8 -5.85 -13.54 -40.46
C ILE A 8 -4.83 -14.29 -39.61
N SER A 9 -4.00 -15.13 -40.24
CA SER A 9 -2.94 -15.87 -39.54
C SER A 9 -1.88 -14.94 -38.95
N LEU A 10 -1.52 -13.86 -39.65
CA LEU A 10 -0.55 -12.87 -39.17
C LEU A 10 -1.08 -12.05 -38.00
N ILE A 11 -2.36 -11.66 -38.03
CA ILE A 11 -3.01 -10.92 -36.93
C ILE A 11 -3.13 -11.80 -35.68
N ILE A 12 -3.48 -13.08 -35.84
CA ILE A 12 -3.51 -14.04 -34.72
C ILE A 12 -2.10 -14.24 -34.15
N LEU A 13 -1.07 -14.33 -35.00
CA LEU A 13 0.32 -14.47 -34.53
C LEU A 13 0.82 -13.20 -33.79
N LEU A 14 0.44 -12.00 -34.25
CA LEU A 14 0.76 -10.73 -33.59
C LEU A 14 0.00 -10.55 -32.27
N LEU A 15 -1.24 -11.05 -32.17
CA LEU A 15 -2.00 -11.09 -30.92
C LEU A 15 -1.40 -12.10 -29.93
N LEU A 16 -0.89 -13.24 -30.40
CA LEU A 16 -0.22 -14.24 -29.55
C LEU A 16 1.20 -13.82 -29.13
N CYS A 17 1.94 -13.07 -29.96
CA CYS A 17 3.27 -12.57 -29.61
C CYS A 17 3.25 -11.48 -28.52
N ASN A 18 2.13 -10.79 -28.30
CA ASN A 18 2.00 -9.77 -27.25
C ASN A 18 1.72 -10.34 -25.84
N CYS A 19 1.63 -11.67 -25.67
CA CYS A 19 1.35 -12.29 -24.38
C CYS A 19 2.59 -12.86 -23.66
N SER A 20 3.80 -12.52 -24.08
CA SER A 20 5.03 -12.93 -23.40
C SER A 20 5.74 -11.74 -22.71
N THR A 21 5.00 -10.96 -21.95
CA THR A 21 5.60 -10.03 -20.99
C THR A 21 6.07 -10.83 -19.78
N GLY A 22 7.39 -10.81 -19.58
CA GLY A 22 8.11 -11.71 -18.69
C GLY A 22 7.64 -11.74 -17.24
N LEU A 23 7.70 -12.94 -16.67
CA LEU A 23 7.75 -13.17 -15.23
C LEU A 23 9.05 -12.54 -14.70
N TYR A 24 8.97 -11.26 -14.32
CA TYR A 24 10.03 -10.64 -13.54
C TYR A 24 9.89 -11.13 -12.11
N ASN A 25 10.72 -12.11 -11.74
CA ASN A 25 11.06 -12.37 -10.33
C ASN A 25 11.90 -11.19 -9.81
N SER A 26 11.31 -10.00 -9.69
CA SER A 26 11.90 -8.97 -8.86
C SER A 26 11.34 -9.17 -7.46
N SER A 27 12.19 -9.48 -6.48
CA SER A 27 11.79 -9.31 -5.10
C SER A 27 11.32 -7.87 -4.93
N ASP A 28 10.06 -7.68 -4.53
CA ASP A 28 9.48 -6.34 -4.39
C ASP A 28 10.10 -5.53 -3.24
N TYR A 29 11.02 -6.17 -2.51
CA TYR A 29 11.86 -5.60 -1.48
C TYR A 29 13.35 -5.90 -1.72
N MET A 30 14.19 -5.05 -1.14
CA MET A 30 15.63 -5.20 -1.07
C MET A 30 16.08 -5.05 0.38
N LYS A 31 16.85 -6.02 0.89
CA LYS A 31 17.53 -5.86 2.18
C LYS A 31 18.59 -4.77 2.05
N THR A 32 18.58 -3.83 2.97
CA THR A 32 19.55 -2.74 3.01
C THR A 32 20.56 -2.96 4.14
N ASN A 33 21.65 -2.19 4.13
CA ASN A 33 22.57 -2.11 5.26
C ASN A 33 22.21 -0.95 6.21
N PHE A 34 21.05 -0.30 6.00
CA PHE A 34 20.63 0.82 6.83
C PHE A 34 20.01 0.34 8.13
N GLN A 35 20.28 1.11 9.17
CA GLN A 35 19.56 1.12 10.42
C GLN A 35 18.49 2.23 10.41
N LEU A 36 17.53 2.16 11.31
CA LEU A 36 16.47 3.16 11.41
C LEU A 36 17.01 4.60 11.53
N ASN A 37 18.10 4.78 12.29
CA ASN A 37 18.73 6.09 12.45
C ASN A 37 19.40 6.58 11.16
N ASP A 38 19.86 5.69 10.28
CA ASP A 38 20.42 6.07 8.99
C ASP A 38 19.30 6.63 8.09
N ILE A 39 18.14 5.96 8.07
CA ILE A 39 16.99 6.39 7.28
C ILE A 39 16.40 7.71 7.77
N LYS A 40 16.28 7.91 9.09
CA LYS A 40 15.80 9.18 9.68
C LYS A 40 16.67 10.38 9.32
N ASN A 41 17.97 10.16 9.10
CA ASN A 41 18.93 11.19 8.74
C ASN A 41 19.21 11.26 7.23
N LEU A 42 18.54 10.43 6.43
CA LEU A 42 18.75 10.38 5.00
C LEU A 42 18.23 11.66 4.34
N THR A 43 19.06 12.28 3.52
CA THR A 43 18.65 13.44 2.72
C THR A 43 17.95 12.96 1.45
N MET A 44 16.75 13.49 1.17
CA MET A 44 16.01 13.14 -0.05
C MET A 44 16.79 13.57 -1.31
N SER A 45 17.01 12.63 -2.23
CA SER A 45 17.64 12.91 -3.52
C SER A 45 16.61 13.51 -4.50
N ILE A 46 17.00 14.62 -5.13
CA ILE A 46 16.28 15.21 -6.26
C ILE A 46 16.62 14.40 -7.51
N CYS A 47 15.64 14.17 -8.37
CA CYS A 47 15.80 13.40 -9.61
C CYS A 47 15.06 14.06 -10.78
N GLN A 48 15.52 13.76 -12.00
CA GLN A 48 14.82 14.06 -13.25
C GLN A 48 14.23 12.79 -13.87
N ASN A 49 14.84 11.64 -13.60
CA ASN A 49 14.40 10.32 -14.07
C ASN A 49 14.80 9.23 -13.06
N ASP A 50 14.31 8.01 -13.28
CA ASP A 50 14.52 6.88 -12.35
C ASP A 50 16.00 6.50 -12.17
N SER A 51 16.86 6.77 -13.16
CA SER A 51 18.29 6.44 -13.08
C SER A 51 19.10 7.38 -12.18
N ASP A 52 18.53 8.55 -11.82
CA ASP A 52 19.13 9.46 -10.85
C ASP A 52 18.91 8.97 -9.41
N CYS A 53 18.02 7.99 -9.22
CA CYS A 53 17.65 7.51 -7.90
C CYS A 53 18.54 6.37 -7.41
N PRO A 54 18.80 6.31 -6.09
CA PRO A 54 19.58 5.23 -5.52
C PRO A 54 18.83 3.90 -5.63
N GLU A 55 19.57 2.80 -5.55
CA GLU A 55 19.02 1.46 -5.80
C GLU A 55 17.90 1.05 -4.83
N TYR A 56 17.83 1.66 -3.65
CA TYR A 56 16.78 1.42 -2.65
C TYR A 56 15.50 2.25 -2.89
N SER A 57 15.46 3.08 -3.94
CA SER A 57 14.27 3.82 -4.34
C SER A 57 13.43 3.03 -5.32
N TYR A 58 12.12 3.29 -5.32
CA TYR A 58 11.20 2.73 -6.30
C TYR A 58 11.36 3.43 -7.66
N ARG A 59 11.24 4.76 -7.67
CA ARG A 59 11.24 5.59 -8.89
C ARG A 59 11.46 7.05 -8.58
N CYS A 60 11.61 7.87 -9.61
CA CYS A 60 11.52 9.31 -9.52
C CYS A 60 10.05 9.77 -9.52
N TYR A 61 9.57 10.29 -8.39
CA TYR A 61 8.25 10.91 -8.28
C TYR A 61 8.33 12.39 -8.66
N TYR A 62 7.66 12.76 -9.75
CA TYR A 62 7.64 14.13 -10.26
C TYR A 62 6.42 14.90 -9.79
N ASN A 63 6.62 15.95 -8.99
CA ASN A 63 5.57 16.88 -8.62
C ASN A 63 5.44 17.97 -9.69
N LYS A 64 4.32 17.99 -10.40
CA LYS A 64 4.06 18.91 -11.53
C LYS A 64 3.86 20.36 -11.10
N ASP A 65 3.43 20.60 -9.87
CA ASP A 65 3.11 21.95 -9.39
C ASP A 65 4.38 22.76 -9.13
N ILE A 66 5.44 22.09 -8.66
CA ILE A 66 6.73 22.72 -8.37
C ILE A 66 7.82 22.36 -9.40
N MET A 67 7.53 21.49 -10.36
CA MET A 67 8.45 21.03 -11.40
C MET A 67 9.76 20.43 -10.86
N ILE A 68 9.66 19.67 -9.75
CA ILE A 68 10.79 19.01 -9.10
C ILE A 68 10.45 17.52 -8.93
N GLY A 69 11.42 16.66 -9.26
CA GLY A 69 11.36 15.22 -9.00
C GLY A 69 12.13 14.83 -7.75
N PHE A 70 11.64 13.82 -7.05
CA PHE A 70 12.28 13.27 -5.86
C PHE A 70 12.25 11.75 -5.89
N CYS A 71 13.27 11.11 -5.34
CA CYS A 71 13.32 9.67 -5.29
C CYS A 71 12.34 9.13 -4.24
N ASP A 72 11.35 8.39 -4.73
CA ASP A 72 10.31 7.75 -3.93
C ASP A 72 10.94 6.57 -3.19
N ILE A 73 11.02 6.69 -1.86
CA ILE A 73 11.57 5.66 -0.98
C ILE A 73 10.46 5.20 -0.03
N ASN A 74 10.38 3.91 0.21
CA ASN A 74 9.51 3.36 1.24
C ASN A 74 10.29 2.25 1.92
N VAL A 75 10.68 2.51 3.17
CA VAL A 75 11.61 1.68 3.90
C VAL A 75 10.95 1.24 5.20
N PHE A 76 10.96 -0.06 5.47
CA PHE A 76 10.49 -0.63 6.72
C PHE A 76 11.69 -1.04 7.55
N CYS A 77 11.69 -0.65 8.82
CA CYS A 77 12.79 -0.92 9.73
C CYS A 77 12.26 -1.49 11.04
N ASN A 78 13.05 -2.34 11.69
CA ASN A 78 12.91 -2.63 13.12
C ASN A 78 14.30 -2.80 13.75
N GLU A 79 14.37 -2.89 15.07
CA GLU A 79 15.64 -2.92 15.79
C GLU A 79 16.39 -4.25 15.54
N ALA A 80 15.67 -5.37 15.46
CA ALA A 80 16.30 -6.69 15.32
C ALA A 80 16.87 -6.94 13.92
N ASN A 81 16.15 -6.54 12.86
CA ASN A 81 16.45 -6.96 11.49
C ASN A 81 16.99 -5.84 10.58
N GLY A 82 17.10 -4.62 11.08
CA GLY A 82 17.53 -3.45 10.30
C GLY A 82 16.43 -3.00 9.35
N CYS A 83 16.81 -2.52 8.15
CA CYS A 83 15.85 -1.94 7.20
C CYS A 83 15.76 -2.70 5.86
N ILE A 84 14.56 -2.76 5.32
CA ILE A 84 14.24 -3.26 3.98
C ILE A 84 13.54 -2.16 3.16
N ALA A 85 13.90 -2.01 1.90
CA ALA A 85 13.34 -0.99 1.02
C ALA A 85 12.44 -1.62 -0.04
N LEU A 86 11.29 -1.00 -0.31
CA LEU A 86 10.39 -1.42 -1.39
C LEU A 86 10.87 -0.89 -2.74
N LYS A 87 11.01 -1.81 -3.69
CA LYS A 87 11.34 -1.52 -5.09
C LYS A 87 10.10 -1.39 -5.99
N LYS A 88 8.88 -1.54 -5.46
CA LYS A 88 7.61 -1.33 -6.17
C LYS A 88 6.55 -0.65 -5.31
N SER A 89 5.58 0.01 -5.94
CA SER A 89 4.42 0.57 -5.24
C SER A 89 3.53 -0.53 -4.66
N TYR A 90 3.06 -0.30 -3.43
CA TYR A 90 2.17 -1.17 -2.63
C TYR A 90 0.86 -1.61 -3.34
N LYS A 91 0.47 -0.98 -4.46
CA LYS A 91 -0.86 -1.14 -5.07
C LYS A 91 -1.10 -2.41 -5.90
N TYR A 92 -0.09 -3.22 -6.21
CA TYR A 92 -0.24 -4.25 -7.27
C TYR A 92 0.50 -5.57 -7.05
N SER A 93 1.10 -5.79 -5.89
CA SER A 93 1.86 -7.00 -5.68
C SER A 93 1.02 -8.01 -4.90
N SER A 94 0.37 -8.93 -5.62
CA SER A 94 -0.08 -10.21 -5.08
C SER A 94 1.09 -11.07 -4.56
N ASP A 95 2.34 -10.68 -4.85
CA ASP A 95 3.59 -11.32 -4.45
C ASP A 95 4.21 -10.70 -3.17
N LEU A 96 3.51 -9.77 -2.50
CA LEU A 96 4.00 -9.13 -1.25
C LEU A 96 3.86 -10.05 -0.03
N SER A 97 3.43 -11.28 -0.29
CA SER A 97 3.36 -12.38 0.65
C SER A 97 4.76 -12.67 1.22
N ASN A 98 5.04 -12.07 2.38
CA ASN A 98 5.33 -12.74 3.67
C ASN A 98 6.34 -12.03 4.51
N MET A 99 7.26 -11.30 3.88
CA MET A 99 8.38 -10.82 4.68
C MET A 99 7.95 -9.70 5.60
N ILE A 100 7.00 -8.85 5.23
CA ILE A 100 6.69 -7.64 5.98
C ILE A 100 5.50 -7.92 6.91
N PHE A 101 4.22 -7.82 6.54
CA PHE A 101 3.08 -8.17 7.43
C PHE A 101 1.84 -8.59 6.64
N GLU A 102 1.05 -9.52 7.18
CA GLU A 102 -0.35 -9.69 6.75
C GLU A 102 -1.36 -9.28 7.84
N THR A 103 -1.04 -9.35 9.14
CA THR A 103 -2.09 -9.17 10.18
C THR A 103 -1.61 -8.60 11.52
N PHE A 104 -2.55 -7.92 12.19
CA PHE A 104 -2.46 -7.44 13.58
C PHE A 104 -2.89 -8.54 14.58
N ARG A 105 -2.26 -8.56 15.75
CA ARG A 105 -2.64 -9.40 16.89
C ARG A 105 -3.59 -8.64 17.83
N SER A 106 -4.90 -8.71 17.62
CA SER A 106 -5.84 -8.17 18.62
C SER A 106 -5.95 -9.07 19.83
N SER A 107 -5.72 -8.50 21.01
CA SER A 107 -5.81 -9.20 22.28
C SER A 107 -7.24 -9.55 22.72
N ASN A 108 -8.27 -9.04 22.04
CA ASN A 108 -9.70 -9.22 22.41
C ASN A 108 -10.60 -9.70 21.26
N ILE A 109 -10.06 -9.86 20.07
CA ILE A 109 -10.83 -10.29 18.91
C ILE A 109 -10.37 -11.72 18.62
N ASP A 110 -11.32 -12.64 18.76
CA ASP A 110 -11.18 -14.07 18.47
C ASP A 110 -10.29 -14.22 17.22
N THR A 111 -9.21 -14.99 17.29
CA THR A 111 -8.20 -15.07 16.21
C THR A 111 -8.80 -15.51 14.87
N ASN A 112 -10.06 -15.98 14.87
CA ASN A 112 -10.87 -16.28 13.70
C ASN A 112 -11.46 -15.06 12.97
N THR A 113 -11.45 -13.86 13.56
CA THR A 113 -12.12 -12.67 13.00
C THR A 113 -11.24 -11.81 12.10
N PHE A 114 -9.91 -11.87 12.18
CA PHE A 114 -9.02 -11.10 11.29
C PHE A 114 -8.84 -11.69 9.90
N TYR A 115 -9.19 -12.96 9.76
CA TYR A 115 -9.29 -13.59 8.46
C TYR A 115 -10.69 -13.40 7.87
N ALA A 116 -11.64 -12.83 8.62
CA ALA A 116 -13.02 -12.65 8.17
C ALA A 116 -13.07 -11.69 6.98
N CYS A 117 -13.23 -12.29 5.82
CA CYS A 117 -13.46 -11.60 4.56
C CYS A 117 -14.89 -11.87 4.11
N GLU A 118 -15.51 -10.89 3.47
CA GLU A 118 -16.77 -11.10 2.76
C GLU A 118 -16.52 -11.37 1.28
N LYS A 119 -15.44 -10.79 0.74
CA LYS A 119 -15.04 -10.85 -0.65
C LYS A 119 -13.53 -11.02 -0.76
N ASN A 120 -13.10 -11.55 -1.90
CA ASN A 120 -11.68 -11.70 -2.24
C ASN A 120 -10.89 -10.41 -2.15
N THR A 121 -11.50 -9.27 -2.48
CA THR A 121 -10.89 -7.93 -2.41
C THR A 121 -10.57 -7.48 -0.99
N ASP A 122 -11.15 -8.13 0.01
CA ASP A 122 -10.90 -7.82 1.42
C ASP A 122 -9.60 -8.50 1.89
N CYS A 123 -9.11 -9.49 1.12
CA CYS A 123 -7.90 -10.24 1.40
C CYS A 123 -6.73 -9.75 0.56
N PHE A 124 -5.56 -9.65 1.19
CA PHE A 124 -4.32 -9.31 0.50
C PHE A 124 -3.93 -10.37 -0.55
N SER A 125 -4.12 -11.65 -0.23
CA SER A 125 -3.92 -12.78 -1.14
C SER A 125 -4.99 -12.92 -2.22
N GLU A 126 -5.92 -11.96 -2.31
CA GLU A 126 -7.09 -11.95 -3.19
C GLU A 126 -7.98 -13.20 -3.06
N THR A 127 -7.83 -13.99 -1.99
CA THR A 127 -8.52 -15.27 -1.83
C THR A 127 -9.23 -15.32 -0.49
N CYS A 128 -10.54 -15.16 -0.52
CA CYS A 128 -11.42 -15.33 0.62
C CYS A 128 -12.13 -16.68 0.55
N THR A 129 -11.89 -17.58 1.50
CA THR A 129 -12.59 -18.87 1.57
C THR A 129 -13.16 -19.08 2.95
N ASN A 130 -14.46 -19.40 3.04
CA ASN A 130 -15.17 -19.60 4.31
C ASN A 130 -15.05 -18.42 5.28
N LYS A 131 -15.01 -17.19 4.75
CA LYS A 131 -14.72 -15.97 5.54
C LYS A 131 -13.35 -16.06 6.24
N THR A 132 -12.37 -16.56 5.53
CA THR A 132 -10.98 -16.64 5.97
C THR A 132 -10.11 -16.28 4.77
N CYS A 133 -9.30 -15.24 4.89
CA CYS A 133 -8.28 -14.94 3.90
C CYS A 133 -7.29 -16.10 3.84
N ILE A 134 -7.18 -16.77 2.68
CA ILE A 134 -6.23 -17.85 2.47
C ILE A 134 -4.91 -17.23 2.05
N VAL A 135 -3.91 -17.33 2.92
CA VAL A 135 -2.51 -17.10 2.54
C VAL A 135 -2.08 -18.25 1.64
N ASP A 136 -1.49 -17.94 0.48
CA ASP A 136 -0.97 -18.96 -0.44
C ASP A 136 -0.04 -19.93 0.33
N ALA A 137 -0.12 -21.23 0.03
CA ALA A 137 0.67 -22.24 0.73
C ALA A 137 2.18 -22.06 0.54
N ASN A 138 2.60 -21.43 -0.56
CA ASN A 138 4.01 -21.03 -0.78
C ASN A 138 4.44 -19.92 0.16
N HIS A 139 3.49 -19.35 0.88
CA HIS A 139 3.62 -18.10 1.56
C HIS A 139 3.36 -18.18 3.07
N LYS A 140 3.60 -19.36 3.65
CA LYS A 140 3.53 -19.52 5.10
C LYS A 140 4.90 -19.38 5.73
N CYS A 141 5.00 -18.64 6.83
CA CYS A 141 6.17 -18.72 7.69
C CYS A 141 6.20 -20.09 8.38
N HIS A 142 7.39 -20.65 8.58
CA HIS A 142 7.59 -21.90 9.31
C HIS A 142 8.15 -21.62 10.71
N ASN A 143 8.90 -20.53 10.85
CA ASN A 143 9.52 -20.07 12.09
C ASN A 143 9.56 -18.54 12.15
N ASN A 144 9.98 -17.99 13.29
CA ASN A 144 10.03 -16.54 13.52
C ASN A 144 11.04 -15.83 12.60
N GLU A 145 12.11 -16.53 12.22
CA GLU A 145 13.17 -16.00 11.36
C GLU A 145 12.71 -15.80 9.90
N ASP A 146 11.63 -16.46 9.49
CA ASP A 146 11.00 -16.25 8.18
C ASP A 146 10.25 -14.90 8.11
N CYS A 147 9.94 -14.29 9.26
CA CYS A 147 9.20 -13.04 9.37
C CYS A 147 10.14 -11.87 9.68
N PHE A 148 10.04 -10.76 8.94
CA PHE A 148 10.77 -9.54 9.29
C PHE A 148 10.39 -9.02 10.68
N SER A 149 9.17 -9.31 11.14
CA SER A 149 8.69 -9.02 12.49
C SER A 149 9.34 -9.80 13.62
N GLY A 150 9.97 -10.94 13.28
CA GLY A 150 10.42 -11.92 14.26
C GLY A 150 9.29 -12.74 14.91
N VAL A 151 8.06 -12.70 14.38
CA VAL A 151 6.91 -13.43 14.96
C VAL A 151 6.11 -14.13 13.86
N CYS A 152 6.18 -15.46 13.86
CA CYS A 152 5.36 -16.36 13.05
C CYS A 152 4.29 -17.02 13.91
N ASP A 153 3.01 -16.77 13.61
CA ASP A 153 1.88 -17.39 14.30
C ASP A 153 0.97 -18.12 13.31
N ASN A 154 0.81 -19.43 13.50
CA ASN A 154 0.02 -20.32 12.63
C ASN A 154 0.35 -20.21 11.12
N GLY A 155 1.61 -19.95 10.80
CA GLY A 155 2.09 -19.81 9.44
C GLY A 155 1.94 -18.42 8.84
N ILE A 156 1.66 -17.40 9.66
CA ILE A 156 1.45 -16.02 9.23
C ILE A 156 2.37 -15.09 10.02
N CYS A 157 3.01 -14.15 9.32
CA CYS A 157 3.84 -13.13 9.94
C CYS A 157 2.97 -12.03 10.54
N ILE A 158 3.01 -11.91 11.86
CA ILE A 158 2.22 -10.95 12.64
C ILE A 158 3.11 -9.85 13.20
N THR A 159 2.50 -8.74 13.60
CA THR A 159 3.20 -7.62 14.25
C THR A 159 3.82 -8.02 15.58
N ASN A 160 5.03 -7.50 15.86
CA ASN A 160 5.70 -7.61 17.16
C ASN A 160 5.61 -6.28 17.90
N ASP A 161 4.93 -6.26 19.04
CA ASP A 161 4.77 -5.02 19.82
C ASP A 161 6.05 -4.61 20.55
N ASP A 162 6.93 -5.57 20.85
CA ASP A 162 8.22 -5.33 21.50
C ASP A 162 9.28 -4.79 20.52
N ASP A 163 9.12 -5.07 19.21
CA ASP A 163 9.98 -4.57 18.13
C ASP A 163 9.14 -4.13 16.91
N PRO A 164 8.47 -2.96 17.01
CA PRO A 164 7.54 -2.52 15.99
C PRO A 164 8.24 -2.09 14.71
N ILE A 165 7.51 -2.19 13.61
CA ILE A 165 8.00 -1.87 12.28
C ILE A 165 7.75 -0.41 11.98
N ILE A 166 8.86 0.30 11.84
CA ILE A 166 8.85 1.69 11.51
C ILE A 166 8.89 1.84 10.00
N ASN A 167 7.78 2.31 9.44
CA ASN A 167 7.68 2.72 8.04
C ASN A 167 8.22 4.15 7.90
N CYS A 168 9.20 4.31 7.03
CA CYS A 168 9.82 5.58 6.69
C CYS A 168 9.58 5.91 5.21
N ARG A 169 9.06 7.11 4.95
CA ARG A 169 8.73 7.56 3.59
C ARG A 169 8.84 9.08 3.41
N PRO A 170 8.94 9.57 2.17
CA PRO A 170 8.82 10.99 1.86
C PRO A 170 7.51 11.57 2.40
N PHE A 171 7.61 12.74 3.00
CA PHE A 171 6.50 13.59 3.37
C PHE A 171 6.74 14.99 2.83
N TYR A 172 5.71 15.52 2.19
CA TYR A 172 5.75 16.86 1.67
C TYR A 172 5.39 17.84 2.80
N ASN A 173 6.34 18.70 3.17
CA ASN A 173 6.10 19.74 4.15
C ASN A 173 5.56 21.00 3.45
N ASP A 174 4.26 21.23 3.58
CA ASP A 174 3.56 22.37 2.97
C ASP A 174 4.12 23.72 3.42
N ALA A 175 4.78 23.82 4.58
CA ALA A 175 5.30 25.09 5.08
C ALA A 175 6.47 25.63 4.24
N ASP A 176 7.32 24.74 3.71
CA ASP A 176 8.58 25.12 3.07
C ASP A 176 8.56 24.99 1.54
N TYR A 177 7.50 24.40 0.94
CA TYR A 177 7.24 24.20 -0.51
C TYR A 177 8.39 23.65 -1.38
N LYS A 178 9.55 23.35 -0.78
CA LYS A 178 10.81 23.04 -1.45
C LYS A 178 11.56 21.91 -0.78
N ARG A 179 11.04 21.38 0.32
CA ARG A 179 11.69 20.36 1.11
C ARG A 179 10.74 19.18 1.30
N MET A 180 11.21 18.02 0.85
CA MET A 180 10.66 16.74 1.27
C MET A 180 11.48 16.26 2.45
N ASP A 181 10.78 15.95 3.54
CA ASP A 181 11.36 15.34 4.72
C ASP A 181 11.03 13.84 4.73
N ILE A 182 11.82 13.05 5.43
CA ILE A 182 11.48 11.67 5.70
C ILE A 182 10.74 11.64 7.03
N ILE A 183 9.50 11.18 7.00
CA ILE A 183 8.76 10.86 8.22
C ILE A 183 8.90 9.36 8.46
N CYS A 184 9.00 9.02 9.74
CA CYS A 184 9.08 7.64 10.20
C CYS A 184 8.08 7.46 11.33
N GLY A 185 7.28 6.40 11.27
CA GLY A 185 6.36 6.02 12.33
C GLY A 185 5.95 4.56 12.19
N LYS A 186 5.21 4.05 13.18
CA LYS A 186 4.61 2.73 13.14
C LYS A 186 3.74 2.58 11.90
N ASP A 187 3.81 1.42 11.27
CA ASP A 187 3.06 1.12 10.06
C ASP A 187 1.58 0.84 10.38
N ALA A 188 0.76 0.69 9.34
CA ALA A 188 -0.67 0.39 9.49
C ALA A 188 -0.89 -0.86 10.36
N TYR A 189 -1.98 -0.84 11.13
CA TYR A 189 -2.43 -1.91 12.02
C TYR A 189 -1.49 -2.26 13.19
N GLN A 190 -0.49 -1.43 13.48
CA GLN A 190 0.30 -1.55 14.71
C GLN A 190 -0.32 -0.78 15.87
N LEU A 191 -0.09 -1.24 17.12
CA LEU A 191 -0.54 -0.55 18.32
C LEU A 191 0.09 0.84 18.46
N CYS A 192 -0.74 1.85 18.73
CA CYS A 192 -0.35 3.24 18.95
C CYS A 192 -1.03 3.82 20.19
N GLU A 193 -0.38 4.79 20.83
CA GLU A 193 -0.98 5.57 21.92
C GLU A 193 -1.45 6.95 21.42
N LYS A 194 -0.74 7.49 20.43
CA LYS A 194 -0.95 8.82 19.88
C LYS A 194 -0.82 8.79 18.36
N ASN A 195 -1.46 9.77 17.72
CA ASN A 195 -1.37 9.97 16.27
C ASN A 195 0.06 10.01 15.76
N ILE A 196 0.95 10.71 16.48
CA ILE A 196 2.36 10.88 16.11
C ILE A 196 3.16 9.58 16.13
N ASP A 197 2.66 8.52 16.76
CA ASP A 197 3.31 7.21 16.75
C ASP A 197 3.22 6.57 15.37
N CYS A 198 2.20 6.92 14.57
CA CYS A 198 1.89 6.32 13.28
C CYS A 198 2.49 7.13 12.13
N VAL A 199 2.98 6.45 11.09
CA VAL A 199 3.51 7.11 9.89
C VAL A 199 2.43 7.90 9.14
N THR A 200 1.15 7.56 9.33
CA THR A 200 -0.02 8.27 8.77
C THR A 200 -0.46 9.44 9.64
N ASN A 201 0.17 9.65 10.80
CA ASN A 201 -0.26 10.58 11.82
C ASN A 201 -1.72 10.36 12.28
N ASN A 202 -2.20 9.10 12.24
CA ASN A 202 -3.55 8.74 12.65
C ASN A 202 -3.56 7.45 13.48
N CYS A 203 -3.92 7.58 14.76
CA CYS A 203 -4.14 6.47 15.69
C CYS A 203 -5.64 6.37 15.96
N ASN A 204 -6.26 5.28 15.51
CA ASN A 204 -7.70 5.12 15.58
C ASN A 204 -8.19 4.85 17.03
N LYS A 205 -9.51 4.75 17.22
CA LYS A 205 -10.13 4.50 18.54
C LYS A 205 -9.76 3.14 19.14
N GLU A 206 -9.36 2.18 18.30
CA GLU A 206 -8.90 0.85 18.71
C GLU A 206 -7.41 0.84 19.05
N LYS A 207 -6.76 2.01 19.06
CA LYS A 207 -5.32 2.18 19.28
C LYS A 207 -4.48 1.51 18.21
N LEU A 208 -4.94 1.55 16.96
CA LEU A 208 -4.22 1.06 15.79
C LEU A 208 -3.89 2.19 14.83
N CYS A 209 -2.71 2.13 14.22
CA CYS A 209 -2.37 3.02 13.13
C CYS A 209 -3.26 2.74 11.93
N SER A 210 -4.02 3.73 11.46
CA SER A 210 -4.89 3.54 10.29
C SER A 210 -4.08 3.55 9.00
N SER A 211 -4.58 2.85 7.97
CA SER A 211 -4.10 3.07 6.62
C SER A 211 -4.51 4.47 6.14
N TRP A 212 -3.79 5.04 5.16
CA TRP A 212 -4.20 6.32 4.57
C TRP A 212 -5.58 6.26 3.92
N LYS A 213 -5.97 5.10 3.38
CA LYS A 213 -7.23 4.95 2.65
C LYS A 213 -8.43 5.19 3.57
N GLU A 214 -8.35 4.69 4.79
CA GLU A 214 -9.37 4.89 5.83
C GLU A 214 -9.49 6.37 6.24
N SER A 215 -8.38 7.13 6.20
CA SER A 215 -8.44 8.57 6.52
C SER A 215 -9.14 9.43 5.46
N PHE A 216 -9.22 8.95 4.21
CA PHE A 216 -9.92 9.65 3.12
C PHE A 216 -11.37 9.21 2.97
N GLU A 217 -11.70 7.94 3.29
CA GLU A 217 -13.07 7.42 3.14
C GLU A 217 -14.07 8.10 4.09
N GLU A 218 -13.64 8.64 5.24
CA GLU A 218 -14.51 9.46 6.08
C GLU A 218 -14.93 10.78 5.40
N ILE A 219 -14.12 11.33 4.49
CA ILE A 219 -14.40 12.61 3.83
C ILE A 219 -15.33 12.42 2.62
N ASP A 220 -15.21 11.32 1.89
CA ASP A 220 -16.00 11.10 0.67
C ASP A 220 -17.49 10.82 0.94
N ASN A 221 -17.81 10.16 2.06
CA ASN A 221 -19.20 9.81 2.35
C ASN A 221 -20.06 11.05 2.64
N ASP A 222 -19.51 12.02 3.37
CA ASP A 222 -20.21 13.28 3.67
C ASP A 222 -20.45 14.13 2.41
N TYR A 223 -19.47 14.14 1.49
CA TYR A 223 -19.59 14.88 0.23
C TYR A 223 -20.60 14.23 -0.73
N PHE A 224 -20.64 12.89 -0.77
CA PHE A 224 -21.62 12.15 -1.57
C PHE A 224 -23.04 12.40 -1.08
N HIS A 225 -23.27 12.41 0.23
CA HIS A 225 -24.57 12.74 0.82
C HIS A 225 -25.01 14.17 0.48
N LEU A 226 -24.09 15.15 0.54
CA LEU A 226 -24.39 16.54 0.20
C LEU A 226 -24.76 16.70 -1.28
N ILE A 227 -24.02 16.04 -2.19
CA ILE A 227 -24.32 16.05 -3.63
C ILE A 227 -25.70 15.43 -3.89
N LEU A 228 -26.01 14.31 -3.25
CA LEU A 228 -27.28 13.61 -3.42
C LEU A 228 -28.47 14.45 -2.92
N ILE A 229 -28.35 15.06 -1.73
CA ILE A 229 -29.38 15.97 -1.19
C ILE A 229 -29.58 17.17 -2.11
N THR A 230 -28.49 17.80 -2.55
CA THR A 230 -28.53 18.95 -3.46
C THR A 230 -29.19 18.58 -4.79
N GLY A 231 -28.86 17.40 -5.34
CA GLY A 231 -29.47 16.86 -6.55
C GLY A 231 -30.98 16.64 -6.42
N ILE A 232 -31.44 16.09 -5.29
CA ILE A 232 -32.87 15.90 -5.00
C ILE A 232 -33.59 17.25 -4.92
N VAL A 233 -33.02 18.23 -4.23
CA VAL A 233 -33.62 19.57 -4.10
C VAL A 233 -33.78 20.23 -5.47
N ILE A 234 -32.73 20.19 -6.31
CA ILE A 234 -32.78 20.73 -7.68
C ILE A 234 -33.86 20.02 -8.50
N PHE A 235 -33.95 18.70 -8.41
CA PHE A 235 -34.96 17.91 -9.12
C PHE A 235 -36.40 18.29 -8.70
N VAL A 236 -36.65 18.42 -7.39
CA VAL A 236 -37.96 18.84 -6.87
C VAL A 236 -38.32 20.24 -7.36
N VAL A 237 -37.37 21.18 -7.36
CA VAL A 237 -37.60 22.55 -7.87
C VAL A 237 -37.94 22.55 -9.36
N ILE A 238 -37.22 21.78 -10.18
CA ILE A 238 -37.48 21.69 -11.62
C ILE A 238 -38.87 21.10 -11.89
N THR A 239 -39.22 20.01 -11.20
CA THR A 239 -40.54 19.37 -11.37
C THR A 239 -41.69 20.27 -10.95
N ALA A 240 -41.54 21.02 -9.84
CA ALA A 240 -42.54 21.98 -9.38
C ALA A 240 -42.77 23.12 -10.37
N ILE A 241 -41.72 23.61 -11.03
CA ILE A 241 -41.82 24.66 -12.06
C ILE A 241 -42.50 24.09 -13.31
N SER A 242 -42.10 22.90 -13.77
CA SER A 242 -42.64 22.29 -14.99
C SER A 242 -44.11 21.85 -14.89
N GLY A 243 -44.62 21.62 -13.68
CA GLY A 243 -46.02 21.25 -13.47
C GLY A 243 -46.98 22.44 -13.33
N SER A 244 -46.49 23.67 -13.50
CA SER A 244 -47.28 24.91 -13.37
C SER A 244 -47.71 25.53 -14.70
N GLU A 245 -47.36 24.90 -15.82
CA GLU A 245 -47.88 25.18 -17.17
C GLU A 245 -49.03 24.24 -17.54
#